data_AF-A0A1H3A6F8-F1
#
_entry.id   AF-A0A1H3A6F8-F1
#
_cell.length_a   1.000
_cell.length_b   1.000
_cell.length_c   1.000
_cell.angle_alpha   90.00
_cell.angle_beta   90.00
_cell.angle_gamma   90.00
#
_symmetry.space_group_name_H-M   'P 1'
#
loop_
_entity.id
_entity.type
_entity.pdbx_description
1 polymer ?
#
loop_
_entity_poly.entity_id
_entity_poly.type
_entity_poly.pdbx_seq_one_letter_code
_entity_poly.pdbx_strand_id
1 'polypeptide(L)' 'SKYKAIEVIKAYCKRYKLPFTQDDLTNLQWYDQTQCSKRSIEFEIEPQEVV' A
#
# COMPACT_ATOMS: atom_id res chain seq x y z
N SER A 1 13.95 -3.53 -2.36
CA SER A 1 14.30 -2.17 -2.83
C SER A 1 13.00 -1.39 -2.97
N LYS A 2 12.97 -0.13 -2.49
CA LYS A 2 11.81 0.77 -2.50
C LYS A 2 11.15 0.85 -3.88
N TYR A 3 11.94 1.04 -4.93
CA TYR A 3 11.43 1.15 -6.31
C TYR A 3 10.74 -0.13 -6.81
N LYS A 4 11.27 -1.32 -6.50
CA LYS A 4 10.61 -2.59 -6.84
C LYS A 4 9.26 -2.75 -6.14
N ALA A 5 9.14 -2.31 -4.88
CA ALA A 5 7.87 -2.35 -4.15
C ALA A 5 6.83 -1.40 -4.78
N ILE A 6 7.25 -0.20 -5.16
CA ILE A 6 6.38 0.76 -5.86
C ILE A 6 5.86 0.18 -7.18
N GLU A 7 6.70 -0.52 -7.96
CA GLU A 7 6.27 -1.17 -9.20
C GLU A 7 5.23 -2.28 -8.96
N VAL A 8 5.42 -3.09 -7.92
CA VAL A 8 4.45 -4.12 -7.54
C VAL A 8 3.10 -3.51 -7.16
N ILE A 9 3.10 -2.43 -6.37
CA ILE A 9 1.88 -1.71 -5.97
C ILE A 9 1.18 -1.13 -7.21
N LYS A 10 1.92 -0.47 -8.11
CA LYS A 10 1.36 0.05 -9.36
C LYS A 10 0.70 -1.03 -10.20
N ALA A 11 1.35 -2.19 -10.34
CA ALA A 11 0.81 -3.33 -11.08
C ALA A 11 -0.47 -3.88 -10.44
N TYR A 12 -0.51 -3.97 -9.11
CA TYR A 12 -1.69 -4.38 -8.35
C TYR A 12 -2.86 -3.42 -8.57
N CYS A 13 -2.65 -2.12 -8.39
CA CYS A 13 -3.69 -1.11 -8.60
C CYS A 13 -4.24 -1.18 -10.03
N LYS A 14 -3.36 -1.32 -11.04
CA LYS A 14 -3.78 -1.50 -12.44
C LYS A 14 -4.64 -2.74 -12.63
N ARG A 15 -4.26 -3.88 -12.03
CA ARG A 15 -4.98 -5.16 -12.17
C ARG A 15 -6.41 -5.07 -11.61
N TYR A 16 -6.58 -4.39 -10.47
CA TYR A 16 -7.87 -4.27 -9.79
C TYR A 16 -8.61 -2.97 -10.10
N LYS A 17 -8.14 -2.20 -11.10
CA LYS A 17 -8.71 -0.89 -11.48
C LYS A 17 -8.83 0.09 -10.31
N LEU A 18 -7.90 0.01 -9.36
CA LEU A 18 -7.79 0.95 -8.25
C LEU A 18 -7.06 2.21 -8.73
N PRO A 19 -7.50 3.40 -8.30
CA PRO A 19 -6.77 4.62 -8.58
C PRO A 19 -5.38 4.56 -7.92
N PHE A 20 -4.36 4.97 -8.66
CA PHE A 20 -3.01 5.18 -8.15
C PHE A 20 -2.58 6.58 -8.57
N THR A 21 -2.55 7.50 -7.62
CA THR A 21 -2.37 8.93 -7.85
C THR A 21 -0.90 9.34 -7.75
N GLN A 22 -0.61 10.57 -8.17
CA GLN A 22 0.71 11.16 -7.98
C GLN A 22 1.04 11.35 -6.49
N ASP A 23 0.03 11.58 -5.65
CA ASP A 23 0.20 11.70 -4.19
C ASP A 23 0.59 10.36 -3.57
N ASP A 24 -0.01 9.25 -4.02
CA ASP A 24 0.38 7.90 -3.58
C ASP A 24 1.84 7.61 -3.92
N LEU A 25 2.28 7.98 -5.13
CA LEU A 25 3.67 7.84 -5.54
C LEU A 25 4.59 8.69 -4.66
N THR A 26 4.21 9.92 -4.38
CA THR A 26 4.97 10.85 -3.56
C THR A 26 5.09 10.29 -2.14
N ASN A 27 3.99 9.88 -1.51
CA ASN A 27 3.98 9.26 -0.19
C ASN A 27 4.90 8.03 -0.14
N LEU A 28 4.80 7.10 -1.10
CA LEU A 28 5.64 5.90 -1.16
C LEU A 28 7.12 6.20 -1.39
N GLN A 29 7.46 7.31 -2.05
CA GLN A 29 8.84 7.76 -2.24
C GLN A 29 9.42 8.45 -1.01
N TRP A 30 8.58 9.22 -0.30
CA TRP A 30 8.90 9.93 0.94
C TRP A 30 9.12 9.00 2.13
N TYR A 31 8.46 7.84 2.15
CA TYR A 31 8.83 6.75 3.06
C TYR A 31 10.19 6.18 2.68
N ASP A 32 11.26 6.81 3.17
CA ASP A 32 12.49 6.07 3.41
C ASP A 32 12.24 5.03 4.49
N GLN A 33 12.94 3.91 4.37
CA GLN A 33 12.76 2.67 5.12
C GLN A 33 13.03 2.78 6.63
N THR A 34 12.88 3.98 7.21
CA THR A 34 12.99 4.24 8.64
C THR A 34 11.63 4.02 9.28
N GLN A 35 11.55 2.95 10.08
CA GLN A 35 10.40 2.49 10.85
C GLN A 35 9.47 1.49 10.15
N CYS A 36 10.02 0.45 9.52
CA CYS A 36 9.48 -0.88 9.83
C CYS A 36 9.79 -1.14 11.32
N SER A 37 8.92 -0.64 12.21
CA SER A 37 8.86 -1.19 13.55
C SER A 37 8.65 -2.70 13.40
N LYS A 38 9.40 -3.52 14.13
CA LYS A 38 9.15 -4.98 14.19
C LYS A 38 7.76 -5.32 14.74
N ARG A 39 6.94 -4.33 15.12
CA ARG A 39 5.55 -4.54 15.50
C ARG A 39 4.74 -4.98 14.29
N SER A 40 4.18 -6.16 14.39
CA SER A 40 3.03 -6.60 13.59
C SER A 40 1.96 -5.51 13.63
N ILE A 41 1.51 -5.08 12.46
CA ILE A 41 0.31 -4.23 12.37
C ILE A 41 -0.86 -5.20 12.29
N GLU A 42 -1.63 -5.29 13.37
CA GLU A 42 -2.88 -6.05 13.41
C GLU A 42 -4.00 -5.12 12.94
N PHE A 43 -4.78 -5.57 11.95
CA PHE A 43 -5.96 -4.87 11.47
C PHE A 43 -7.19 -5.71 11.83
N GLU A 44 -8.15 -5.10 12.50
CA GLU A 44 -9.48 -5.68 12.68
C GLU A 44 -10.27 -5.46 11.37
N ILE A 45 -10.63 -6.55 10.71
CA ILE A 45 -11.51 -6.51 9.54
C ILE A 45 -12.91 -6.80 10.04
N GLU A 46 -13.75 -5.77 10.15
CA GLU A 46 -15.17 -5.97 10.41
C GLU A 46 -15.82 -6.61 9.17
N PRO A 47 -16.45 -7.80 9.30
CA PRO A 47 -17.18 -8.40 8.20
C PRO A 47 -18.42 -7.55 7.90
N GLN A 48 -18.56 -7.10 6.65
CA GLN A 48 -19.82 -6.51 6.19
C GLN A 48 -20.83 -7.64 5.99
N GLU A 49 -21.92 -7.65 6.76
CA GLU A 49 -23.06 -8.53 6.49
C GLU A 49 -23.69 -8.14 5.16
N VAL A 50 -23.69 -9.09 4.22
CA VAL A 50 -24.41 -8.93 2.95
C VAL A 50 -25.88 -9.23 3.23
N VAL A 51 -26.71 -8.19 3.27
CA VAL A 51 -28.19 -8.30 3.38
C VAL A 51 -28.80 -8.50 2.01
#